data_AF-A0AAV6BEG7-F1
#
_entry.id   AF-A0AAV6BEG7-F1
#
_cell.length_a   1.000
_cell.length_b   1.000
_cell.length_c   1.000
_cell.angle_alpha   90.00
_cell.angle_beta   90.00
_cell.angle_gamma   90.00
#
_symmetry.space_group_name_H-M   'P 1'
#
loop_
_entity.id
_entity.type
_entity.pdbx_description
1 polymer ?
#
loop_
_entity_poly.entity_id
_entity_poly.type
_entity_poly.pdbx_seq_one_letter_code
_entity_poly.pdbx_strand_id
1 'polypeptide(L)'
;MSKGGVGFVSLTLFALAMALVEAACVVTLKRLYFPEGWAAPFHPIPEPGLRLEQWREAATLVMIAAVASLGRPPFRIALARGLWIFGLWDLFYYVFLRLWTGFPSSLADMDLVFLVPRPWIAPVWSACLAALACAASAQALSRKRGG
;
A
#
# COMPACT_ATOMS: atom_id res chain seq x y z
N MET A 1 -10.99 -17.84 26.75
CA MET A 1 -12.02 -17.38 25.78
C MET A 1 -11.80 -15.88 25.63
N SER A 2 -11.47 -15.22 24.51
CA SER A 2 -11.61 -15.43 23.06
C SER A 2 -10.24 -15.20 22.38
N LYS A 3 -9.67 -16.21 21.71
CA LYS A 3 -8.37 -16.16 21.02
C LYS A 3 -8.56 -16.26 19.50
N GLY A 4 -9.29 -15.32 18.91
CA GLY A 4 -9.54 -15.35 17.45
C GLY A 4 -9.75 -14.01 16.75
N GLY A 5 -10.36 -13.01 17.41
CA GLY A 5 -10.74 -11.75 16.74
C GLY A 5 -9.70 -10.63 16.77
N VAL A 6 -8.83 -10.60 17.78
CA VAL A 6 -7.96 -9.43 18.07
C VAL A 6 -6.79 -9.28 17.08
N GLY A 7 -6.49 -10.32 16.28
CA GLY A 7 -5.35 -10.31 15.36
C GLY A 7 -5.55 -9.43 14.11
N PHE A 8 -6.77 -9.32 13.58
CA PHE A 8 -7.02 -8.59 12.33
C PHE A 8 -7.44 -7.15 12.54
N VAL A 9 -8.17 -6.85 13.62
CA VAL A 9 -8.62 -5.46 13.91
C VAL A 9 -7.42 -4.53 14.01
N SER A 10 -6.41 -4.89 14.80
CA SER A 10 -5.21 -4.06 14.95
C SER A 10 -4.40 -3.93 13.66
N LEU A 11 -4.33 -4.99 12.84
CA LEU A 11 -3.64 -4.94 11.54
C LEU A 11 -4.39 -4.08 10.54
N THR A 12 -5.72 -4.12 10.54
CA THR A 12 -6.57 -3.24 9.73
C THR A 12 -6.40 -1.79 10.16
N LEU A 13 -6.48 -1.49 11.47
CA LEU A 13 -6.24 -0.13 11.98
C LEU A 13 -4.86 0.38 11.61
N PHE A 14 -3.82 -0.46 11.75
CA PHE A 14 -2.46 -0.14 11.32
C PHE A 14 -2.40 0.15 9.81
N ALA A 15 -2.97 -0.71 8.96
CA ALA A 15 -2.95 -0.53 7.51
C ALA A 15 -3.65 0.76 7.07
N LEU A 16 -4.80 1.07 7.65
CA LEU A 16 -5.54 2.31 7.36
C LEU A 16 -4.76 3.55 7.82
N ALA A 17 -4.21 3.54 9.03
CA ALA A 17 -3.41 4.66 9.53
C ALA A 17 -2.14 4.86 8.69
N MET A 18 -1.46 3.76 8.34
CA MET A 18 -0.28 3.78 7.48
C MET A 18 -0.61 4.31 6.08
N ALA A 19 -1.75 3.90 5.50
CA ALA A 19 -2.21 4.40 4.20
C ALA A 19 -2.49 5.90 4.21
N LEU A 20 -3.02 6.42 5.33
CA LEU A 20 -3.23 7.86 5.48
C LEU A 20 -1.91 8.62 5.54
N VAL A 21 -0.92 8.11 6.28
CA VAL A 21 0.43 8.70 6.34
C VAL A 21 1.08 8.70 4.95
N GLU A 22 0.99 7.58 4.25
CA GLU A 22 1.47 7.43 2.87
C GLU A 22 0.81 8.47 1.95
N ALA A 23 -0.52 8.55 1.97
CA ALA A 23 -1.26 9.50 1.16
C ALA A 23 -0.87 10.95 1.50
N ALA A 24 -0.72 11.30 2.78
CA ALA A 24 -0.30 12.63 3.19
C ALA A 24 1.09 13.01 2.65
N CYS A 25 2.06 12.08 2.71
CA CYS A 25 3.37 12.27 2.12
C CYS A 25 3.25 12.46 0.60
N VAL A 26 2.63 11.51 -0.08
CA VAL A 26 2.53 11.50 -1.55
C VAL A 26 1.78 12.73 -2.06
N VAL A 27 0.67 13.15 -1.44
CA VAL A 27 -0.04 14.38 -1.82
C VAL A 27 0.88 15.60 -1.71
N THR A 28 1.66 15.69 -0.64
CA THR A 28 2.59 16.80 -0.43
C THR A 28 3.68 16.81 -1.51
N LEU A 29 4.27 15.65 -1.80
CA LEU A 29 5.32 15.48 -2.81
C LEU A 29 4.79 15.75 -4.22
N LYS A 30 3.60 15.26 -4.54
CA LYS A 30 2.94 15.50 -5.83
C LYS A 30 2.65 16.98 -6.03
N ARG A 31 2.21 17.71 -5.00
CA ARG A 31 2.05 19.18 -5.08
C ARG A 31 3.37 19.91 -5.30
N LEU A 32 4.47 19.40 -4.75
CA LEU A 32 5.80 19.99 -4.94
C LEU A 32 6.35 19.74 -6.34
N TYR A 33 6.21 18.52 -6.86
CA TYR A 33 6.81 18.14 -8.14
C TYR A 33 5.88 18.36 -9.34
N PHE A 34 4.57 18.30 -9.16
CA PHE A 34 3.56 18.39 -10.22
C PHE A 34 2.55 19.51 -9.92
N PRO A 35 3.00 20.79 -9.91
CA PRO A 35 2.13 21.93 -9.58
C PRO A 35 0.96 22.10 -10.56
N GLU A 36 1.14 21.69 -11.82
CA GLU A 36 0.12 21.76 -12.88
C GLU A 36 -0.92 20.61 -12.80
N GLY A 37 -0.72 19.64 -11.91
CA GLY A 37 -1.61 18.50 -11.70
C GLY A 37 -0.93 17.14 -11.88
N TRP A 38 -1.47 16.14 -11.18
CA TRP A 38 -0.99 14.75 -11.22
C TRP A 38 -1.75 13.95 -12.30
N ALA A 39 -1.23 13.96 -13.52
CA ALA A 39 -1.75 13.16 -14.62
C ALA A 39 -0.61 12.69 -15.53
N ALA A 40 -0.80 11.55 -16.19
CA ALA A 40 0.11 11.09 -17.21
C ALA A 40 0.00 11.99 -18.47
N PRO A 41 1.11 12.24 -19.20
CA PRO A 41 2.46 11.73 -18.98
C PRO A 41 3.19 12.43 -17.83
N PHE A 42 3.79 11.64 -16.92
CA PHE A 42 4.53 12.17 -15.77
C PHE A 42 5.89 12.70 -16.21
N HIS A 43 6.21 13.96 -15.92
CA HIS A 43 7.56 14.47 -16.10
C HIS A 43 8.53 13.88 -15.05
N PRO A 44 9.84 13.88 -15.32
CA PRO A 44 10.82 13.31 -14.41
C PRO A 44 10.88 14.06 -13.07
N ILE A 45 10.87 13.31 -11.97
CA ILE A 45 11.18 13.84 -10.63
C ILE A 45 12.70 14.09 -10.57
N PRO A 46 13.16 15.26 -10.04
CA PRO A 46 14.59 15.51 -9.83
C PRO A 46 15.26 14.40 -9.03
N GLU A 47 16.51 14.07 -9.37
CA GLU A 47 17.20 12.88 -8.85
C GLU A 47 17.22 12.74 -7.32
N PRO A 48 17.47 13.80 -6.53
CA PRO A 48 17.39 13.72 -5.07
C PRO A 48 15.98 13.38 -4.56
N GLY A 49 14.95 13.94 -5.20
CA GLY A 49 13.54 13.68 -4.87
C GLY A 49 13.14 12.26 -5.23
N LEU A 50 13.56 11.77 -6.40
CA LEU A 50 13.31 10.40 -6.84
C LEU A 50 13.91 9.38 -5.87
N ARG A 51 15.15 9.60 -5.41
CA ARG A 51 15.79 8.73 -4.42
C ARG A 51 15.07 8.74 -3.08
N LEU A 52 14.59 9.91 -2.63
CA LEU A 52 13.82 9.99 -1.40
C LEU A 52 12.52 9.19 -1.50
N GLU A 53 11.81 9.28 -2.64
CA GLU A 53 10.60 8.47 -2.88
C GLU A 53 10.90 6.97 -2.86
N GLN A 54 11.99 6.54 -3.50
CA GLN A 54 12.40 5.14 -3.48
C GLN A 54 12.69 4.65 -2.05
N TRP A 55 13.36 5.46 -1.24
CA TRP A 55 13.62 5.12 0.16
C TRP A 55 12.35 5.09 1.01
N ARG A 56 11.40 5.99 0.73
CA ARG A 56 10.10 6.04 1.39
C ARG A 56 9.29 4.78 1.09
N GLU A 57 9.23 4.36 -0.18
CA GLU A 57 8.60 3.11 -0.60
C GLU A 57 9.28 1.87 0.02
N ALA A 58 10.62 1.84 0.04
CA ALA A 58 11.37 0.78 0.69
C ALA A 58 11.07 0.71 2.20
N ALA A 59 10.97 1.87 2.86
CA ALA A 59 10.59 1.96 4.28
C ALA A 59 9.17 1.43 4.52
N THR A 60 8.22 1.73 3.64
CA THR A 60 6.85 1.17 3.67
C THR A 60 6.88 -0.36 3.66
N LEU A 61 7.65 -0.98 2.76
CA LEU A 61 7.79 -2.45 2.72
C LEU A 61 8.42 -3.02 4.00
N VAL A 62 9.44 -2.34 4.53
CA VAL A 62 10.09 -2.74 5.79
C VAL A 62 9.12 -2.66 6.97
N MET A 63 8.31 -1.61 7.06
CA MET A 63 7.27 -1.46 8.09
C MET A 63 6.26 -2.61 8.05
N ILE A 64 5.77 -2.96 6.86
CA ILE A 64 4.84 -4.08 6.67
C ILE A 64 5.48 -5.39 7.14
N ALA A 65 6.71 -5.68 6.71
CA ALA A 65 7.43 -6.89 7.08
C ALA A 65 7.70 -6.97 8.59
N ALA A 66 8.07 -5.85 9.23
CA ALA A 66 8.30 -5.77 10.66
C ALA A 66 7.01 -6.08 11.44
N VAL A 67 5.90 -5.41 11.14
CA VAL A 67 4.62 -5.64 11.84
C VAL A 67 4.10 -7.05 11.60
N ALA A 68 4.23 -7.57 10.37
CA ALA A 68 3.82 -8.92 10.02
C ALA A 68 4.55 -10.01 10.83
N SER A 69 5.83 -9.77 11.16
CA SER A 69 6.70 -10.71 11.89
C SER A 69 6.68 -10.56 13.43
N LEU A 70 5.96 -9.54 13.96
CA LEU A 70 5.81 -9.37 15.41
C LEU A 70 5.19 -10.60 16.08
N GLY A 71 5.80 -11.00 17.20
CA GLY A 71 5.43 -12.21 17.94
C GLY A 71 5.97 -13.51 17.32
N ARG A 72 6.93 -13.42 16.38
CA ARG A 72 7.63 -14.55 15.74
C ARG A 72 6.70 -15.66 15.23
N PRO A 73 5.64 -15.32 14.47
CA PRO A 73 4.72 -16.33 13.97
C PRO A 73 5.40 -17.22 12.92
N PRO A 74 4.86 -18.43 12.63
CA PRO A 74 5.31 -19.22 11.49
C PRO A 74 5.23 -18.40 10.19
N PHE A 75 6.14 -18.65 9.25
CA PHE A 75 6.23 -17.89 8.00
C PHE A 75 4.90 -17.72 7.28
N ARG A 76 4.05 -18.77 7.23
CA ARG A 76 2.71 -18.71 6.63
C ARG A 76 1.83 -17.62 7.24
N ILE A 77 1.86 -17.48 8.56
CA ILE A 77 1.06 -16.49 9.29
C ILE A 77 1.68 -15.09 9.15
N ALA A 78 3.00 -14.98 9.19
CA ALA A 78 3.68 -13.71 8.87
C ALA A 78 3.29 -13.22 7.48
N LEU A 79 3.38 -14.10 6.47
CA LEU A 79 3.00 -13.79 5.09
C LEU A 79 1.53 -13.38 4.98
N ALA A 80 0.62 -14.10 5.65
CA ALA A 80 -0.79 -13.74 5.65
C ALA A 80 -1.04 -12.35 6.26
N ARG A 81 -0.37 -12.02 7.37
CA ARG A 81 -0.46 -10.68 7.98
C ARG A 81 0.10 -9.59 7.06
N GLY A 82 1.24 -9.84 6.43
CA GLY A 82 1.86 -8.91 5.49
C GLY A 82 0.97 -8.63 4.28
N LEU A 83 0.41 -9.68 3.67
CA LEU A 83 -0.54 -9.55 2.56
C LEU A 83 -1.82 -8.81 2.95
N TRP A 84 -2.31 -9.03 4.18
CA TRP A 84 -3.48 -8.30 4.69
C TRP A 84 -3.20 -6.80 4.83
N ILE A 85 -2.06 -6.45 5.46
CA ILE A 85 -1.65 -5.05 5.60
C ILE A 85 -1.44 -4.43 4.22
N PHE A 86 -0.66 -5.07 3.35
CA PHE A 86 -0.34 -4.55 2.02
C PHE A 86 -1.61 -4.30 1.19
N GLY A 87 -2.52 -5.26 1.14
CA GLY A 87 -3.75 -5.12 0.36
C GLY A 87 -4.68 -4.02 0.89
N LEU A 88 -4.82 -3.87 2.20
CA LEU A 88 -5.63 -2.78 2.76
C LEU A 88 -4.93 -1.43 2.62
N TRP A 89 -3.62 -1.38 2.84
CA TRP A 89 -2.83 -0.16 2.71
C TRP A 89 -2.95 0.42 1.30
N ASP A 90 -2.80 -0.41 0.27
CA ASP A 90 -2.84 0.02 -1.13
C ASP A 90 -4.24 0.52 -1.55
N LEU A 91 -5.30 -0.20 -1.15
CA LEU A 91 -6.67 0.23 -1.43
C LEU A 91 -7.03 1.55 -0.74
N PHE A 92 -6.72 1.66 0.55
CA PHE A 92 -7.05 2.87 1.31
C PHE A 92 -6.16 4.05 0.93
N TYR A 93 -4.94 3.81 0.45
CA TYR A 93 -4.10 4.85 -0.14
C TYR A 93 -4.85 5.55 -1.29
N TYR A 94 -5.47 4.80 -2.21
CA TYR A 94 -6.27 5.38 -3.29
C TYR A 94 -7.55 6.06 -2.81
N VAL A 95 -8.22 5.52 -1.78
CA VAL A 95 -9.38 6.18 -1.16
C VAL A 95 -8.99 7.54 -0.60
N PHE A 96 -7.91 7.60 0.17
CA PHE A 96 -7.41 8.85 0.72
C PHE A 96 -6.95 9.80 -0.39
N LEU A 97 -6.15 9.32 -1.35
CA LEU A 97 -5.68 10.13 -2.47
C LEU A 97 -6.86 10.79 -3.21
N ARG A 98 -7.95 10.05 -3.45
CA ARG A 98 -9.19 10.54 -4.06
C ARG A 98 -9.85 11.64 -3.23
N LEU A 99 -9.90 11.48 -1.91
CA LEU A 99 -10.50 12.46 -1.00
C LEU A 99 -9.73 13.79 -0.99
N TRP A 100 -8.40 13.77 -1.03
CA TRP A 100 -7.58 14.99 -0.94
C TRP A 100 -7.27 15.67 -2.28
N THR A 101 -7.26 14.91 -3.38
CA THR A 101 -6.80 15.42 -4.68
C THR A 101 -7.81 15.26 -5.80
N GLY A 102 -8.86 14.45 -5.61
CA GLY A 102 -9.73 14.01 -6.69
C GLY A 102 -9.10 12.96 -7.60
N PHE A 103 -7.83 12.59 -7.46
CA PHE A 103 -7.21 11.50 -8.21
C PHE A 103 -7.34 10.16 -7.45
N PRO A 104 -7.65 9.04 -8.10
CA PRO A 104 -7.91 8.90 -9.54
C PRO A 104 -9.32 9.38 -9.93
N SER A 105 -9.44 10.00 -11.10
CA SER A 105 -10.72 10.35 -11.71
C SER A 105 -11.52 9.12 -12.13
N SER A 106 -10.81 8.12 -12.63
CA SER A 106 -11.31 6.83 -13.09
C SER A 106 -10.30 5.73 -12.74
N LEU A 107 -10.78 4.49 -12.56
CA LEU A 107 -9.89 3.33 -12.35
C LEU A 107 -8.95 3.06 -13.54
N ALA A 108 -9.22 3.64 -14.71
CA ALA A 108 -8.38 3.56 -15.90
C ALA A 108 -7.20 4.57 -15.90
N ASP A 109 -7.17 5.51 -14.96
CA ASP A 109 -6.10 6.50 -14.88
C ASP A 109 -4.75 5.79 -14.63
N MET A 110 -3.72 6.22 -15.36
CA MET A 110 -2.37 5.72 -15.15
C MET A 110 -1.81 6.34 -13.88
N ASP A 111 -1.26 5.50 -13.02
CA ASP A 111 -0.52 5.92 -11.83
C ASP A 111 0.88 5.32 -11.85
N LEU A 112 1.79 5.98 -11.13
CA LEU A 112 3.08 5.41 -10.78
C LEU A 112 2.89 4.61 -9.49
N VAL A 113 2.62 3.31 -9.65
CA VAL A 113 2.20 2.42 -8.55
C VAL A 113 3.36 2.15 -7.59
N PHE A 114 4.57 2.01 -8.10
CA PHE A 114 5.78 1.82 -7.30
C PHE A 114 7.02 2.23 -8.11
N LEU A 115 8.04 2.78 -7.45
CA LEU A 115 9.34 3.14 -8.02
C LEU A 115 10.42 2.07 -7.82
N VAL A 116 10.29 1.22 -6.80
CA VAL A 116 11.26 0.16 -6.47
C VAL A 116 10.83 -1.21 -7.03
N PRO A 117 11.73 -2.02 -7.61
CA PRO A 117 13.13 -1.74 -7.95
C PRO A 117 13.31 -0.89 -9.22
N ARG A 118 12.24 -0.71 -10.00
CA ARG A 118 12.15 0.15 -11.18
C ARG A 118 10.75 0.75 -11.23
N PRO A 119 10.47 1.84 -11.97
CA PRO A 119 9.13 2.42 -12.06
C PRO A 119 8.09 1.45 -12.66
N TRP A 120 6.94 1.34 -12.00
CA TRP A 120 5.75 0.61 -12.44
C TRP A 120 4.65 1.61 -12.72
N ILE A 121 4.46 1.93 -13.99
CA ILE A 121 3.35 2.77 -14.44
C ILE A 121 2.26 1.84 -14.95
N ALA A 122 1.09 1.88 -14.31
CA ALA A 122 -0.02 1.02 -14.65
C ALA A 122 -1.37 1.70 -14.30
N PRO A 123 -2.48 1.24 -14.89
CA PRO A 123 -3.80 1.73 -14.50
C PRO A 123 -4.10 1.44 -13.04
N VAL A 124 -4.80 2.35 -12.34
CA VAL A 124 -5.16 2.16 -10.92
C VAL A 124 -5.94 0.87 -10.65
N TRP A 125 -6.77 0.41 -11.59
CA TRP A 125 -7.49 -0.86 -11.43
C TRP A 125 -6.54 -2.05 -11.22
N SER A 126 -5.34 -2.02 -11.82
CA SER A 126 -4.38 -3.11 -11.71
C SER A 126 -3.76 -3.19 -10.31
N ALA A 127 -3.46 -2.03 -9.70
CA ALA A 127 -3.03 -1.92 -8.31
C ALA A 127 -4.15 -2.39 -7.36
N CYS A 128 -5.37 -1.87 -7.55
CA CYS A 128 -6.53 -2.29 -6.76
C CYS A 128 -6.80 -3.80 -6.84
N LEU A 129 -6.65 -4.40 -8.03
CA LEU A 129 -6.80 -5.84 -8.21
C LEU A 129 -5.72 -6.64 -7.48
N ALA A 130 -4.46 -6.21 -7.56
CA ALA A 130 -3.36 -6.83 -6.82
C ALA A 130 -3.58 -6.74 -5.30
N ALA A 131 -4.07 -5.59 -4.82
CA ALA A 131 -4.39 -5.37 -3.42
C ALA A 131 -5.52 -6.28 -2.92
N LEU A 132 -6.60 -6.41 -3.71
CA LEU A 132 -7.70 -7.35 -3.43
C LEU A 132 -7.22 -8.80 -3.41
N ALA A 133 -6.36 -9.19 -4.37
CA ALA A 133 -5.77 -10.53 -4.41
C ALA A 133 -4.91 -10.81 -3.16
N CYS A 134 -4.14 -9.83 -2.69
CA CYS A 134 -3.36 -9.92 -1.46
C CYS A 134 -4.27 -10.12 -0.24
N ALA A 135 -5.30 -9.28 -0.09
CA ALA A 135 -6.25 -9.39 1.02
C ALA A 135 -7.01 -10.73 1.02
N ALA A 136 -7.44 -11.22 -0.14
CA ALA A 136 -8.08 -12.53 -0.27
C ALA A 136 -7.12 -13.68 0.07
N SER A 137 -5.88 -13.62 -0.42
CA SER A 137 -4.84 -14.62 -0.14
C SER A 137 -4.48 -14.66 1.35
N ALA A 138 -4.43 -13.50 2.01
CA ALA A 138 -4.23 -13.42 3.46
C ALA A 138 -5.30 -14.20 4.23
N GLN A 139 -6.58 -14.05 3.83
CA GLN A 139 -7.68 -14.78 4.45
C GLN A 139 -7.57 -16.29 4.21
N ALA A 140 -7.20 -16.69 2.99
CA ALA A 140 -6.99 -18.11 2.66
C ALA A 140 -5.85 -18.73 3.49
N LEU A 141 -4.71 -18.05 3.61
CA LEU A 141 -3.53 -18.52 4.36
C LEU A 141 -3.75 -18.56 5.89
N SER A 142 -4.65 -17.70 6.39
CA SER A 142 -4.97 -17.59 7.81
C SER A 142 -5.95 -18.65 8.29
N ARG A 143 -6.72 -19.29 7.39
CA ARG A 143 -7.57 -20.43 7.74
C ARG A 143 -6.67 -21.60 8.19
N LYS A 144 -6.99 -22.22 9.32
CA LYS A 144 -6.38 -23.52 9.68
C LYS A 144 -6.76 -24.52 8.58
N ARG A 145 -5.78 -25.16 7.93
CA ARG A 145 -6.04 -26.45 7.28
C ARG A 145 -6.56 -27.37 8.39
N GLY A 146 -7.82 -27.78 8.30
CA GLY A 146 -8.33 -28.86 9.15
C GLY A 146 -7.41 -30.06 8.97
N GLY A 147 -7.01 -30.65 10.10
CA GLY A 147 -6.34 -31.96 10.11
C GLY A 147 -7.34 -33.05 9.78
#